data_AF-A0A536B5U5-F1
#
_entry.id   AF-A0A536B5U5-F1
#
_cell.length_a   1.000
_cell.length_b   1.000
_cell.length_c   1.000
_cell.angle_alpha   90.00
_cell.angle_beta   90.00
_cell.angle_gamma   90.00
#
_symmetry.space_group_name_H-M   'P 1'
#
loop_
_entity.id
_entity.type
_entity.pdbx_description
1 polymer ?
#
loop_
_entity_poly.entity_id
_entity_poly.type
_entity_poly.pdbx_seq_one_letter_code
_entity_poly.pdbx_strand_id
1 'polypeptide(L)'
;MKVGATLDPDLVSAIDMFVTANPGTDRSAVIDDALRLWHERQQERAMERQLREDLSRYDAERADWRRVRDVAARRRFAGRK
;
A
#
# COMPACT_ATOMS: atom_id res chain seq x y z
N MET A 1 10.19 -4.49 21.55
CA MET A 1 9.55 -5.71 22.11
C MET A 1 10.31 -6.91 21.56
N LYS A 2 10.69 -7.91 22.37
CA LYS A 2 11.37 -9.12 21.87
C LYS A 2 10.36 -10.26 21.77
N VAL A 3 10.36 -10.96 20.64
CA VAL A 3 9.49 -12.11 20.37
C VAL A 3 10.32 -13.26 19.82
N GLY A 4 9.93 -14.49 20.15
CA GLY A 4 10.42 -15.68 19.49
C GLY A 4 9.47 -16.06 18.35
N ALA A 5 10.00 -16.37 17.19
CA ALA A 5 9.24 -16.83 16.03
C ALA A 5 9.93 -18.03 15.39
N THR A 6 9.13 -18.97 14.89
CA THR A 6 9.63 -20.08 14.05
C THR A 6 9.39 -19.71 12.60
N LEU A 7 10.45 -19.77 11.80
CA LEU A 7 10.43 -19.46 10.38
C LEU A 7 10.91 -20.67 9.59
N ASP A 8 10.58 -20.69 8.31
CA ASP A 8 11.13 -21.64 7.37
C ASP A 8 12.67 -21.57 7.38
N PRO A 9 13.39 -22.71 7.48
CA PRO A 9 14.86 -22.72 7.52
C PRO A 9 15.52 -22.07 6.30
N ASP A 10 14.95 -22.22 5.11
CA ASP A 10 15.49 -21.64 3.89
C ASP A 10 15.33 -20.10 3.92
N LEU A 11 14.22 -19.61 4.49
CA LEU A 11 14.02 -18.18 4.71
C LEU A 11 15.04 -17.61 5.70
N VAL A 12 15.33 -18.34 6.79
CA VAL A 12 16.36 -17.92 7.76
C VAL A 12 17.73 -17.83 7.06
N SER A 13 18.07 -18.82 6.23
CA SER A 13 19.33 -18.81 5.47
C SER A 13 19.41 -17.60 4.52
N ALA A 14 18.33 -17.28 3.81
CA ALA A 14 18.28 -16.11 2.93
C ALA A 14 18.44 -14.78 3.69
N ILE A 15 17.81 -14.65 4.87
CA ILE A 15 17.97 -13.47 5.74
C ILE A 15 19.43 -13.35 6.20
N ASP A 16 20.06 -14.46 6.56
CA ASP A 16 21.47 -14.48 6.99
C ASP A 16 22.42 -14.04 5.89
N MET A 17 22.21 -14.51 4.67
CA MET A 17 22.96 -14.05 3.51
C MET A 17 22.77 -12.54 3.28
N PHE A 18 21.53 -12.04 3.40
CA PHE A 18 21.24 -10.61 3.25
C PHE A 18 21.95 -9.77 4.31
N VAL A 19 21.87 -10.16 5.58
CA VAL A 19 22.56 -9.46 6.69
C VAL A 19 24.07 -9.48 6.50
N THR A 20 24.63 -10.62 6.08
CA THR A 20 26.08 -10.74 5.81
C THR A 20 26.53 -9.80 4.69
N ALA A 21 25.69 -9.62 3.66
CA ALA A 21 25.98 -8.74 2.54
C ALA A 21 25.75 -7.25 2.82
N ASN A 22 25.02 -6.89 3.90
CA ASN A 22 24.62 -5.52 4.22
C ASN A 22 25.08 -5.12 5.63
N PRO A 23 26.32 -4.61 5.77
CA PRO A 23 26.85 -4.16 7.06
C PRO A 23 25.97 -3.07 7.68
N GLY A 24 25.63 -3.23 8.95
CA GLY A 24 24.78 -2.28 9.70
C GLY A 24 23.30 -2.67 9.76
N THR A 25 22.90 -3.75 9.10
CA THR A 25 21.57 -4.35 9.23
C THR A 25 21.66 -5.63 10.09
N ASP A 26 20.66 -5.89 10.93
CA ASP A 26 20.52 -7.14 11.67
C ASP A 26 19.25 -7.90 11.27
N ARG A 27 19.13 -9.16 11.71
CA ARG A 27 17.98 -10.01 11.39
C ARG A 27 16.65 -9.40 11.83
N SER A 28 16.63 -8.70 12.97
CA SER A 28 15.42 -8.08 13.49
C SER A 28 14.97 -6.94 12.58
N ALA A 29 15.92 -6.11 12.13
CA ALA A 29 15.64 -5.03 11.19
C ALA A 29 15.06 -5.55 9.86
N VAL A 30 15.61 -6.64 9.32
CA VAL A 30 15.07 -7.29 8.11
C VAL A 30 13.65 -7.78 8.32
N ILE A 31 13.39 -8.44 9.45
CA ILE A 31 12.06 -8.96 9.79
C ILE A 31 11.07 -7.82 10.01
N ASP A 32 11.47 -6.76 10.71
CA ASP A 32 10.62 -5.59 10.97
C ASP A 32 10.20 -4.91 9.67
N ASP A 33 11.13 -4.74 8.73
CA ASP A 33 10.81 -4.19 7.41
C ASP A 33 9.88 -5.11 6.60
N ALA A 34 10.13 -6.41 6.62
CA ALA A 34 9.25 -7.38 5.95
C ALA A 34 7.82 -7.35 6.52
N LEU A 35 7.68 -7.27 7.85
CA LEU A 35 6.39 -7.16 8.53
C LEU A 35 5.68 -5.85 8.21
N ARG A 36 6.41 -4.73 8.17
CA ARG A 36 5.88 -3.43 7.77
C ARG A 36 5.32 -3.48 6.35
N LEU A 37 6.11 -3.96 5.39
CA LEU A 37 5.68 -4.11 3.99
C LEU A 37 4.47 -5.03 3.84
N TRP A 38 4.46 -6.15 4.57
CA TRP A 38 3.32 -7.05 4.58
C TRP A 38 2.07 -6.35 5.11
N HIS A 39 2.19 -5.62 6.22
CA HIS A 39 1.08 -4.91 6.84
C HIS A 39 0.52 -3.80 5.94
N GLU A 40 1.39 -3.00 5.32
CA GLU A 40 1.00 -2.00 4.31
C GLU A 40 0.16 -2.64 3.20
N ARG A 41 0.59 -3.80 2.69
CA ARG A 41 -0.14 -4.53 1.66
C ARG A 41 -1.47 -5.12 2.14
N GLN A 42 -1.55 -5.55 3.40
CA GLN A 42 -2.83 -6.00 3.98
C GLN A 42 -3.81 -4.84 4.13
N GLN A 43 -3.33 -3.66 4.54
CA GLN A 43 -4.15 -2.46 4.63
C GLN A 43 -4.67 -2.03 3.25
N GLU A 44 -3.82 -2.01 2.23
CA GLU A 44 -4.23 -1.72 0.86
C GLU A 44 -5.35 -2.67 0.39
N ARG A 45 -5.16 -3.98 0.58
CA ARG A 45 -6.19 -4.99 0.26
C ARG A 45 -7.49 -4.79 1.05
N ALA A 46 -7.39 -4.35 2.31
CA ALA A 46 -8.57 -4.07 3.12
C ALA A 46 -9.34 -2.85 2.61
N MET A 47 -8.62 -1.78 2.25
CA MET A 47 -9.22 -0.59 1.63
C MET A 47 -9.87 -0.92 0.28
N GLU A 48 -9.23 -1.73 -0.56
CA GLU A 48 -9.80 -2.18 -1.83
C GLU A 48 -11.10 -2.97 -1.64
N ARG A 49 -11.14 -3.88 -0.64
CA ARG A 49 -12.36 -4.63 -0.31
C ARG A 49 -13.46 -3.71 0.15
N GLN A 50 -13.17 -2.83 1.10
CA GLN A 50 -14.13 -1.86 1.62
C GLN A 50 -14.69 -0.97 0.48
N LEU A 51 -13.82 -0.46 -0.39
CA LEU A 51 -14.23 0.34 -1.53
C LEU A 51 -15.14 -0.45 -2.48
N ARG A 52 -14.83 -1.73 -2.72
CA ARG A 52 -15.61 -2.61 -3.62
C ARG A 52 -17.00 -2.92 -3.05
N GLU A 53 -17.08 -3.15 -1.75
CA GLU A 53 -18.33 -3.47 -1.04
C GLU A 53 -19.26 -2.23 -0.97
N ASP A 54 -18.69 -1.05 -0.77
CA ASP A 54 -19.43 0.21 -0.65
C ASP A 54 -19.62 0.96 -1.99
N LEU A 55 -19.40 0.32 -3.15
CA LEU A 55 -19.42 1.02 -4.45
C LEU A 55 -20.73 1.78 -4.71
N SER A 56 -21.88 1.25 -4.31
CA SER A 56 -23.19 1.91 -4.50
C SER A 56 -23.35 3.15 -3.63
N ARG A 57 -22.65 3.21 -2.49
CA ARG A 57 -22.67 4.36 -1.57
C ARG A 57 -22.01 5.60 -2.18
N TYR A 58 -21.08 5.41 -3.13
CA TYR A 58 -20.31 6.48 -3.75
C TYR A 58 -20.90 6.99 -5.07
N ASP A 59 -22.04 6.47 -5.55
CA ASP A 59 -22.56 6.83 -6.87
C ASP A 59 -22.95 8.32 -6.99
N ALA A 60 -23.62 8.87 -5.98
CA ALA A 60 -23.98 10.29 -5.93
C ALA A 60 -22.72 11.18 -5.91
N GLU A 61 -21.76 10.83 -5.04
CA GLU A 61 -20.50 11.57 -4.92
C GLU A 61 -19.69 11.52 -6.23
N ARG A 62 -19.62 10.35 -6.89
CA ARG A 62 -18.97 10.21 -8.20
C ARG A 62 -19.63 11.08 -9.27
N ALA A 63 -20.95 11.21 -9.26
CA ALA A 63 -21.67 12.08 -10.19
C ALA A 63 -21.33 13.56 -9.97
N ASP A 64 -21.22 13.98 -8.70
CA ASP A 64 -20.84 15.35 -8.35
C ASP A 64 -19.39 15.65 -8.76
N TRP A 65 -18.46 14.75 -8.47
CA TRP A 65 -17.06 14.88 -8.92
C TRP A 65 -16.93 14.94 -10.44
N ARG A 66 -17.71 14.16 -11.18
CA ARG A 66 -17.77 14.25 -12.65
C ARG A 66 -18.25 15.62 -13.10
N ARG A 67 -19.30 16.17 -12.48
CA ARG A 67 -19.81 17.52 -12.79
C ARG A 67 -18.73 18.58 -12.57
N VAL A 68 -18.03 18.53 -11.43
CA VAL A 68 -16.93 19.47 -11.12
C VAL A 68 -15.81 19.37 -12.17
N ARG A 69 -15.38 18.15 -12.50
CA ARG A 69 -14.36 17.90 -13.52
C ARG A 69 -14.78 18.46 -14.89
N ASP A 70 -16.02 18.22 -15.30
CA ASP A 70 -16.51 18.65 -16.61
C ASP A 70 -16.61 20.18 -16.71
N VAL A 71 -17.03 20.86 -15.64
CA VAL A 71 -17.01 22.34 -15.55
C VAL A 71 -15.58 22.88 -15.61
N ALA A 72 -14.65 22.27 -14.87
CA ALA A 72 -13.24 22.67 -14.89
C ALA A 72 -12.61 22.48 -16.28
N ALA A 73 -12.90 21.36 -16.94
CA ALA A 73 -12.44 21.08 -18.30
C ALA A 73 -12.98 22.12 -19.28
N ARG A 74 -14.28 22.43 -19.24
CA ARG A 74 -14.89 23.47 -20.08
C ARG A 74 -14.21 24.83 -19.91
N ARG A 75 -13.89 25.24 -18.68
CA ARG A 75 -13.15 26.49 -18.42
C ARG A 75 -11.75 26.48 -19.06
N ARG A 76 -11.01 25.38 -18.91
CA ARG A 76 -9.66 25.23 -19.48
C ARG A 76 -9.64 25.24 -21.01
N PHE A 77 -10.65 24.63 -21.65
CA PHE A 77 -10.75 24.60 -23.11
C PHE A 77 -11.40 25.87 -23.70
N ALA A 78 -12.26 26.56 -22.94
CA ALA A 78 -12.81 27.85 -23.35
C ALA A 78 -11.76 28.97 -23.34
N GLY A 79 -10.75 28.90 -22.46
CA GLY A 79 -9.63 29.85 -22.42
C GLY A 79 -8.50 29.57 -23.42
N ARG A 80 -8.66 28.59 -24.33
CA ARG A 80 -7.66 28.21 -25.35
C ARG A 80 -8.10 28.61 -26.77
N LYS A 81 -9.03 29.56 -26.89
CA LYS A 81 -9.39 30.23 -28.15
C LYS A 81 -8.78 31.61 -28.20
#